data_AF-A0A2I0TKY5-F1
#
_entry.id   AF-A0A2I0TKY5-F1
#
_cell.length_a   1.000
_cell.length_b   1.000
_cell.length_c   1.000
_cell.angle_alpha   90.00
_cell.angle_beta   90.00
_cell.angle_gamma   90.00
#
_symmetry.space_group_name_H-M   'P 1'
#
loop_
_entity.id
_entity.type
_entity.pdbx_description
1 polymer ?
#
loop_
_entity_poly.entity_id
_entity_poly.type
_entity_poly.pdbx_seq_one_letter_code
_entity_poly.pdbx_strand_id
1 'polypeptide(L)'
;MGRIGPYGSFALAVGRKDEIPGSSGGGKALPGDVKPDNSQLRDYWLSLLYKRLIGPKVLAIHVAGLQRKPRPGRVIRDKLRIYAHCTSYHNHNYVRGSITLYIINLHRSRKKIKLAGTLRDKIVHQYLLQPYGKDGLHSKSVQLNGQPLAMVDDGTLPELKPRPLRAGRTLVIPPLTMSFYVVKNVNALACRYR
;
A
#
# COMPACT_ATOMS: atom_id res chain seq x y z
N MET A 1 2.95 30.65 -13.51
CA MET A 1 1.65 30.24 -12.94
C MET A 1 1.28 28.86 -13.49
N GLY A 2 1.46 27.78 -12.71
CA GLY A 2 1.09 26.42 -13.15
C GLY A 2 -0.13 25.91 -12.36
N ARG A 3 -1.30 25.85 -13.01
CA ARG A 3 -2.51 25.24 -12.42
C ARG A 3 -2.34 23.72 -12.40
N ILE A 4 -2.37 23.11 -11.22
CA ILE A 4 -2.50 21.66 -11.04
C ILE A 4 -3.99 21.35 -11.15
N GLY A 5 -4.40 20.76 -12.28
CA GLY A 5 -5.77 20.25 -12.45
C GLY A 5 -6.08 19.09 -11.48
N PRO A 6 -7.37 18.77 -11.27
CA PRO A 6 -7.84 17.82 -10.25
C PRO A 6 -7.38 16.35 -10.44
N TYR A 7 -6.65 16.05 -11.52
CA TYR A 7 -6.16 14.73 -11.92
C TYR A 7 -4.63 14.67 -11.98
N GLY A 8 -3.95 14.98 -10.88
CA GLY A 8 -2.49 14.82 -10.80
C GLY A 8 -2.06 13.37 -11.04
N SER A 9 -1.28 13.13 -12.09
CA SER A 9 -0.53 11.89 -12.29
C SER A 9 0.85 12.04 -11.65
N PHE A 10 1.28 11.05 -10.88
CA PHE A 10 2.58 11.07 -10.19
C PHE A 10 3.48 9.98 -10.74
N ALA A 11 4.80 10.23 -10.81
CA ALA A 11 5.77 9.20 -11.12
C ALA A 11 6.48 8.76 -9.84
N LEU A 12 6.59 7.44 -9.63
CA LEU A 12 7.13 6.83 -8.41
C LEU A 12 8.44 6.09 -8.71
N ALA A 13 9.50 6.46 -7.98
CA ALA A 13 10.75 5.73 -7.90
C ALA A 13 11.03 5.28 -6.44
N VAL A 14 11.82 4.22 -6.26
CA VAL A 14 12.15 3.65 -4.95
C VAL A 14 13.68 3.56 -4.83
N GLY A 15 14.24 4.00 -3.70
CA GLY A 15 15.67 4.10 -3.43
C GLY A 15 16.09 3.51 -2.07
N ARG A 16 17.40 3.54 -1.76
CA ARG A 16 17.95 3.16 -0.45
C ARG A 16 17.57 4.20 0.61
N LYS A 17 17.39 3.75 1.85
CA LYS A 17 16.98 4.58 2.98
C LYS A 17 18.22 4.95 3.80
N ASP A 18 19.00 5.90 3.29
CA ASP A 18 20.07 6.53 4.07
C ASP A 18 19.59 7.94 4.46
N GLU A 19 19.70 8.26 5.77
CA GLU A 19 19.44 9.55 6.43
C GLU A 19 17.98 10.01 6.69
N ILE A 20 17.36 9.54 7.80
CA ILE A 20 16.43 10.34 8.64
C ILE A 20 16.60 9.89 10.12
N PRO A 21 16.76 10.82 11.10
CA PRO A 21 16.88 10.49 12.52
C PRO A 21 15.63 9.78 13.06
N GLY A 22 15.85 8.79 13.92
CA GLY A 22 14.79 8.01 14.56
C GLY A 22 13.91 8.86 15.49
N SER A 23 12.60 8.70 15.35
CA SER A 23 11.62 9.15 16.35
C SER A 23 11.17 7.92 17.15
N SER A 24 11.66 7.81 18.38
CA SER A 24 11.16 6.85 19.38
C SER A 24 9.75 7.28 19.83
N GLY A 25 8.74 6.46 19.53
CA GLY A 25 7.38 6.62 20.06
C GLY A 25 7.08 5.49 21.03
N GLY A 26 6.95 5.83 22.32
CA GLY A 26 6.69 4.88 23.41
C GLY A 26 5.36 4.16 23.26
N GLY A 27 5.36 2.87 23.62
CA GLY A 27 4.15 2.07 23.74
C GLY A 27 3.32 2.52 24.94
N LYS A 28 2.00 2.64 24.75
CA LYS A 28 1.04 2.62 25.84
C LYS A 28 0.33 1.27 25.82
N ALA A 29 0.31 0.61 26.99
CA ALA A 29 -0.53 -0.56 27.25
C ALA A 29 -2.02 -0.16 27.22
N LEU A 30 -2.86 -1.07 26.72
CA LEU A 30 -4.32 -0.93 26.72
C LEU A 30 -4.91 -1.56 27.99
N PRO A 31 -5.80 -0.89 28.73
CA PRO A 31 -6.63 -1.55 29.73
C PRO A 31 -8.01 -1.93 29.15
N GLY A 32 -8.47 -3.13 29.52
CA GLY A 32 -9.88 -3.47 29.80
C GLY A 32 -10.89 -3.50 28.66
N ASP A 33 -11.38 -4.71 28.38
CA ASP A 33 -12.70 -5.05 27.79
C ASP A 33 -13.12 -4.32 26.51
N VAL A 34 -12.51 -4.72 25.39
CA VAL A 34 -12.96 -4.35 24.05
C VAL A 34 -14.00 -5.37 23.57
N LYS A 35 -15.28 -5.00 23.64
CA LYS A 35 -16.34 -5.66 22.85
C LYS A 35 -15.90 -5.65 21.38
N PRO A 36 -15.97 -6.76 20.62
CA PRO A 36 -15.39 -6.80 19.28
C PRO A 36 -16.07 -5.78 18.37
N ASP A 37 -15.39 -4.66 18.14
CA ASP A 37 -15.85 -3.60 17.25
C ASP A 37 -15.75 -4.09 15.80
N ASN A 38 -16.68 -3.63 14.97
CA ASN A 38 -16.79 -3.92 13.56
C ASN A 38 -15.52 -3.56 12.74
N SER A 39 -14.62 -2.71 13.29
CA SER A 39 -13.30 -2.44 12.69
C SER A 39 -12.39 -3.67 12.68
N GLN A 40 -12.53 -4.57 13.65
CA GLN A 40 -11.61 -5.69 13.86
C GLN A 40 -11.57 -6.67 12.67
N LEU A 41 -12.70 -6.92 12.00
CA LEU A 41 -12.74 -7.82 10.85
C LEU A 41 -12.03 -7.22 9.61
N ARG A 42 -12.12 -5.90 9.42
CA ARG A 42 -11.44 -5.22 8.31
C ARG A 42 -9.95 -5.11 8.55
N ASP A 43 -9.60 -4.77 9.78
CA ASP A 43 -8.22 -4.66 10.24
C ASP A 43 -7.54 -6.02 10.25
N TYR A 44 -8.30 -7.11 10.46
CA TYR A 44 -7.82 -8.48 10.29
C TYR A 44 -7.35 -8.75 8.85
N TRP A 45 -8.20 -8.51 7.85
CA TRP A 45 -7.83 -8.74 6.44
C TRP A 45 -6.66 -7.86 5.98
N LEU A 46 -6.62 -6.61 6.45
CA LEU A 46 -5.50 -5.70 6.25
C LEU A 46 -4.21 -6.26 6.86
N SER A 47 -4.27 -6.69 8.12
CA SER A 47 -3.12 -7.24 8.86
C SER A 47 -2.61 -8.52 8.22
N LEU A 48 -3.51 -9.38 7.74
CA LEU A 48 -3.16 -10.60 7.02
C LEU A 48 -2.41 -10.29 5.72
N LEU A 49 -2.92 -9.37 4.90
CA LEU A 49 -2.22 -8.94 3.68
C LEU A 49 -0.87 -8.32 3.99
N TYR A 50 -0.79 -7.47 5.02
CA TYR A 50 0.45 -6.86 5.45
C TYR A 50 1.48 -7.95 5.82
N LYS A 51 1.09 -8.91 6.66
CA LYS A 51 1.97 -10.02 7.08
C LYS A 51 2.43 -10.89 5.90
N ARG A 52 1.58 -11.09 4.88
CA ARG A 52 1.88 -11.91 3.70
C ARG A 52 2.72 -11.20 2.65
N LEU A 53 2.69 -9.87 2.57
CA LEU A 53 3.29 -9.11 1.46
C LEU A 53 4.46 -8.21 1.87
N ILE A 54 4.49 -7.70 3.10
CA ILE A 54 5.47 -6.72 3.56
C ILE A 54 6.63 -7.42 4.28
N GLY A 55 7.84 -7.19 3.78
CA GLY A 55 9.08 -7.62 4.41
C GLY A 55 9.64 -6.58 5.39
N PRO A 56 10.66 -6.96 6.17
CA PRO A 56 11.19 -6.13 7.26
C PRO A 56 11.95 -4.89 6.77
N LYS A 57 12.57 -4.95 5.59
CA LYS A 57 13.42 -3.86 5.07
C LYS A 57 12.56 -2.75 4.44
N VAL A 58 12.65 -1.55 5.02
CA VAL A 58 11.98 -0.33 4.55
C VAL A 58 12.77 0.31 3.42
N LEU A 59 12.10 0.81 2.39
CA LEU A 59 12.71 1.50 1.26
C LEU A 59 12.26 2.97 1.21
N ALA A 60 13.11 3.84 0.68
CA ALA A 60 12.76 5.23 0.44
C ALA A 60 11.95 5.36 -0.85
N ILE A 61 11.03 6.33 -0.89
CA ILE A 61 10.20 6.61 -2.05
C ILE A 61 10.47 8.03 -2.54
N HIS A 62 10.61 8.17 -3.85
CA HIS A 62 10.65 9.45 -4.53
C HIS A 62 9.45 9.59 -5.45
N VAL A 63 8.63 10.62 -5.18
CA VAL A 63 7.45 10.94 -6.00
C VAL A 63 7.72 12.21 -6.78
N ALA A 64 7.86 12.10 -8.10
CA ALA A 64 7.92 13.28 -8.96
C ALA A 64 6.52 13.93 -9.05
N GLY A 65 6.47 15.25 -8.93
CA GLY A 65 5.22 16.02 -8.90
C GLY A 65 4.65 16.28 -7.50
N LEU A 66 5.24 15.70 -6.45
CA LEU A 66 5.00 16.05 -5.04
C LEU A 66 6.07 17.03 -4.53
N GLN A 67 6.54 17.94 -5.39
CA GLN A 67 7.36 19.08 -4.97
C GLN A 67 6.46 20.13 -4.32
N ARG A 68 6.16 19.95 -3.03
CA ARG A 68 5.86 21.07 -2.16
C ARG A 68 6.99 21.17 -1.17
N LYS A 69 7.92 22.12 -1.41
CA LYS A 69 8.64 22.70 -0.28
C LYS A 69 7.59 23.02 0.80
N PRO A 70 7.74 22.55 2.04
CA PRO A 70 6.84 22.94 3.11
C PRO A 70 6.83 24.47 3.16
N ARG A 71 5.70 25.10 2.83
CA ARG A 71 5.56 26.53 3.07
C ARG A 71 5.25 26.68 4.55
N PRO A 72 6.00 27.49 5.31
CA PRO A 72 5.63 27.83 6.69
C PRO A 72 4.17 28.30 6.70
N GLY A 73 3.35 27.73 7.57
CA GLY A 73 1.92 28.10 7.70
C GLY A 73 0.93 27.38 6.77
N ARG A 74 1.37 26.43 5.91
CA ARG A 74 0.43 25.57 5.16
C ARG A 74 0.81 24.10 5.32
N VAL A 75 0.30 23.48 6.39
CA VAL A 75 0.30 22.02 6.58
C VAL A 75 -0.60 21.42 5.49
N ILE A 76 -0.07 21.25 4.29
CA ILE A 76 -0.79 20.51 3.26
C ILE A 76 -0.70 19.05 3.66
N ARG A 77 -1.69 18.61 4.45
CA ARG A 77 -1.91 17.22 4.82
C ARG A 77 -1.86 16.38 3.55
N ASP A 78 -0.77 15.65 3.33
CA ASP A 78 -0.66 14.71 2.22
C ASP A 78 -1.67 13.60 2.42
N LYS A 79 -2.84 13.75 1.77
CA LYS A 79 -3.93 12.78 1.77
C LYS A 79 -3.63 11.57 0.88
N LEU A 80 -2.43 11.48 0.29
CA LEU A 80 -1.93 10.29 -0.39
C LEU A 80 -0.65 9.86 0.32
N ARG A 81 -0.66 8.68 0.93
CA ARG A 81 0.49 8.12 1.64
C ARG A 81 0.97 6.90 0.88
N ILE A 82 2.28 6.83 0.63
CA ILE A 82 2.92 5.75 -0.10
C ILE A 82 4.10 5.27 0.75
N TYR A 83 4.15 3.98 1.00
CA TYR A 83 5.22 3.29 1.71
C TYR A 83 5.78 2.18 0.83
N ALA A 84 7.07 1.88 0.96
CA ALA A 84 7.73 0.83 0.19
C ALA A 84 8.60 -0.03 1.10
N HIS A 85 8.52 -1.33 0.89
CA HIS A 85 9.34 -2.31 1.59
C HIS A 85 9.84 -3.35 0.59
N CYS A 86 10.88 -4.08 0.97
CA CYS A 86 11.14 -5.37 0.33
C CYS A 86 9.92 -6.29 0.50
N THR A 87 9.61 -7.10 -0.50
CA THR A 87 8.52 -8.08 -0.40
C THR A 87 8.88 -9.16 0.62
N SER A 88 7.89 -9.66 1.36
CA SER A 88 8.07 -10.71 2.36
C SER A 88 8.73 -11.96 1.77
N TYR A 89 9.81 -12.43 2.41
CA TYR A 89 10.53 -13.64 2.01
C TYR A 89 9.75 -14.94 2.30
N HIS A 90 8.67 -14.87 3.08
CA HIS A 90 7.82 -16.01 3.40
C HIS A 90 6.79 -16.29 2.30
N ASN A 91 6.68 -15.40 1.31
CA ASN A 91 5.77 -15.56 0.21
C ASN A 91 6.49 -16.16 -1.00
N HIS A 92 6.36 -17.47 -1.17
CA HIS A 92 7.03 -18.21 -2.24
C HIS A 92 6.60 -17.82 -3.66
N ASN A 93 5.51 -17.04 -3.81
CA ASN A 93 5.06 -16.52 -5.11
C ASN A 93 5.93 -15.36 -5.63
N TYR A 94 6.82 -14.82 -4.79
CA TYR A 94 7.66 -13.66 -5.12
C TYR A 94 9.14 -13.96 -4.93
N VAL A 95 9.91 -13.75 -6.00
CA VAL A 95 11.38 -13.92 -5.96
C VAL A 95 12.04 -12.83 -5.11
N ARG A 96 13.20 -13.17 -4.54
CA ARG A 96 14.06 -12.20 -3.83
C ARG A 96 14.37 -10.99 -4.73
N GLY A 97 14.49 -9.81 -4.12
CA GLY A 97 14.63 -8.56 -4.88
C GLY A 97 13.30 -7.94 -5.35
N SER A 98 12.16 -8.57 -5.10
CA SER A 98 10.83 -7.94 -5.30
C SER A 98 10.57 -6.89 -4.22
N ILE A 99 9.76 -5.88 -4.57
CA ILE A 99 9.36 -4.82 -3.64
C ILE A 99 7.84 -4.75 -3.55
N THR A 100 7.35 -4.35 -2.38
CA THR A 100 5.92 -4.14 -2.12
C THR A 100 5.69 -2.68 -1.79
N LEU A 101 4.79 -2.04 -2.54
CA LEU A 101 4.25 -0.72 -2.23
C LEU A 101 2.97 -0.88 -1.41
N TYR A 102 2.78 -0.02 -0.43
CA TYR A 102 1.57 0.09 0.36
C TYR A 102 1.06 1.53 0.28
N ILE A 103 -0.15 1.72 -0.25
CA ILE A 103 -0.68 3.02 -0.64
C ILE A 103 -2.04 3.24 0.02
N ILE A 104 -2.16 4.38 0.70
CA ILE A 104 -3.41 4.85 1.32
C ILE A 104 -3.82 6.14 0.62
N ASN A 105 -4.98 6.11 -0.04
CA ASN A 105 -5.57 7.32 -0.63
C ASN A 105 -6.71 7.82 0.25
N LEU A 106 -6.46 8.89 1.01
CA LEU A 106 -7.45 9.61 1.82
C LEU A 106 -8.13 10.74 1.04
N HIS A 107 -7.86 10.92 -0.25
CA HIS A 107 -8.61 11.85 -1.07
C HIS A 107 -9.97 11.26 -1.45
N ARG A 108 -10.94 12.16 -1.66
CA ARG A 108 -12.23 11.85 -2.33
C ARG A 108 -12.11 11.69 -3.85
N SER A 109 -10.91 11.83 -4.41
CA SER A 109 -10.60 11.65 -5.83
C SER A 109 -9.68 10.46 -6.04
N ARG A 110 -9.86 9.74 -7.15
CA ARG A 110 -8.91 8.70 -7.59
C ARG A 110 -7.54 9.31 -7.91
N LYS A 111 -6.46 8.59 -7.63
CA LYS A 111 -5.08 8.97 -7.98
C LYS A 111 -4.50 8.01 -9.01
N LYS A 112 -3.68 8.54 -9.91
CA LYS A 112 -2.99 7.80 -10.96
C LYS A 112 -1.50 7.87 -10.71
N ILE A 113 -0.84 6.73 -10.56
CA ILE A 113 0.59 6.65 -10.26
C ILE A 113 1.25 5.82 -11.36
N LYS A 114 2.23 6.40 -12.04
CA LYS A 114 3.09 5.71 -13.00
C LYS A 114 4.36 5.25 -12.29
N LEU A 115 4.73 3.99 -12.47
CA LEU A 115 6.04 3.52 -12.04
C LEU A 115 7.12 4.08 -12.97
N ALA A 116 8.27 4.47 -12.41
CA ALA A 116 9.36 5.10 -13.12
C ALA A 116 10.68 4.33 -12.93
N GLY A 117 11.70 4.70 -13.72
CA GLY A 117 13.02 4.08 -13.68
C GLY A 117 12.94 2.57 -13.89
N THR A 118 13.67 1.82 -13.07
CA THR A 118 13.75 0.34 -13.12
C THR A 118 12.44 -0.38 -12.84
N LEU A 119 11.42 0.33 -12.33
CA LEU A 119 10.09 -0.22 -12.03
C LEU A 119 9.11 -0.14 -13.21
N ARG A 120 9.39 0.70 -14.20
CA ARG A 120 8.44 1.04 -15.28
C ARG A 120 7.94 -0.18 -16.03
N ASP A 121 8.86 -1.07 -16.41
CA ASP A 121 8.57 -2.20 -17.31
C ASP A 121 8.36 -3.52 -16.56
N LYS A 122 7.94 -3.42 -15.29
CA LYS A 122 7.75 -4.58 -14.42
C LYS A 122 6.27 -4.95 -14.32
N ILE A 123 6.01 -6.25 -14.25
CA ILE A 123 4.69 -6.78 -13.92
C ILE A 123 4.38 -6.46 -12.45
N VAL A 124 3.16 -6.00 -12.20
CA VAL A 124 2.72 -5.62 -10.87
C VAL A 124 1.54 -6.49 -10.45
N HIS A 125 1.59 -7.07 -9.27
CA HIS A 125 0.44 -7.72 -8.65
C HIS A 125 -0.28 -6.74 -7.74
N GLN A 126 -1.55 -6.44 -8.05
CA GLN A 126 -2.39 -5.56 -7.24
C GLN A 126 -3.17 -6.35 -6.19
N TYR A 127 -3.26 -5.78 -5.00
CA TYR A 127 -4.14 -6.16 -3.90
C TYR A 127 -4.87 -4.92 -3.40
N LEU A 128 -6.03 -4.63 -3.98
CA LEU A 128 -6.84 -3.47 -3.62
C LEU A 128 -7.93 -3.88 -2.63
N LEU A 129 -7.88 -3.34 -1.41
CA LEU A 129 -8.93 -3.51 -0.41
C LEU A 129 -9.97 -2.41 -0.54
N GLN A 130 -11.24 -2.80 -0.58
CA GLN A 130 -12.37 -1.89 -0.59
C GLN A 130 -13.47 -2.40 0.32
N PRO A 131 -14.30 -1.52 0.89
CA PRO A 131 -15.51 -1.98 1.55
C PRO A 131 -16.42 -2.74 0.57
N TYR A 132 -17.11 -3.75 1.06
CA TYR A 132 -18.06 -4.55 0.30
C TYR A 132 -19.50 -4.27 0.77
N GLY A 133 -20.45 -4.14 -0.15
CA GLY A 133 -21.85 -3.83 0.19
C GLY A 133 -22.19 -2.34 0.11
N LYS A 134 -23.37 -1.97 0.64
CA LYS A 134 -23.99 -0.64 0.44
C LYS A 134 -23.54 0.42 1.46
N ASP A 135 -23.00 0.00 2.59
CA ASP A 135 -22.65 0.89 3.71
C ASP A 135 -21.33 1.66 3.50
N GLY A 136 -20.68 1.48 2.35
CA GLY A 136 -19.44 2.15 2.01
C GLY A 136 -18.37 1.94 3.09
N LEU A 137 -17.71 3.02 3.53
CA LEU A 137 -16.66 2.96 4.56
C LEU A 137 -17.13 2.44 5.93
N HIS A 138 -18.44 2.36 6.18
CA HIS A 138 -19.00 1.78 7.40
C HIS A 138 -19.31 0.29 7.27
N SER A 139 -19.14 -0.30 6.09
CA SER A 139 -19.32 -1.75 5.90
C SER A 139 -18.35 -2.54 6.77
N LYS A 140 -18.84 -3.67 7.30
CA LYS A 140 -18.07 -4.66 8.06
C LYS A 140 -17.31 -5.62 7.14
N SER A 141 -17.78 -5.77 5.91
CA SER A 141 -17.21 -6.69 4.93
C SER A 141 -16.24 -5.95 4.02
N VAL A 142 -15.19 -6.65 3.61
CA VAL A 142 -14.16 -6.13 2.72
C VAL A 142 -14.07 -7.01 1.50
N GLN A 143 -13.77 -6.42 0.36
CA GLN A 143 -13.42 -7.13 -0.86
C GLN A 143 -11.96 -6.88 -1.24
N LEU A 144 -11.31 -7.91 -1.76
CA LEU A 144 -10.00 -7.86 -2.36
C LEU A 144 -10.14 -7.92 -3.87
N ASN A 145 -9.70 -6.88 -4.57
CA ASN A 145 -9.76 -6.80 -6.04
C ASN A 145 -11.17 -7.03 -6.62
N GLY A 146 -12.21 -6.68 -5.86
CA GLY A 146 -13.62 -6.87 -6.25
C GLY A 146 -14.24 -8.20 -5.82
N GLN A 147 -13.49 -9.07 -5.14
CA GLN A 147 -13.98 -10.33 -4.59
C GLN A 147 -14.13 -10.23 -3.07
N PRO A 148 -15.32 -10.51 -2.49
CA PRO A 148 -15.51 -10.50 -1.04
C PRO A 148 -14.53 -11.41 -0.33
N LEU A 149 -13.98 -10.95 0.80
CA LEU A 149 -13.16 -11.76 1.68
C LEU A 149 -14.01 -12.32 2.81
N ALA A 150 -13.97 -13.63 2.95
CA ALA A 150 -14.52 -14.38 4.06
C ALA A 150 -13.60 -15.56 4.38
N MET A 151 -13.66 -16.04 5.61
CA MET A 151 -13.08 -17.34 5.95
C MET A 151 -13.76 -18.42 5.11
N VAL A 152 -13.01 -19.44 4.69
CA VAL A 152 -13.58 -20.58 3.94
C VAL A 152 -14.39 -21.46 4.89
N ASP A 153 -13.85 -21.66 6.08
CA ASP A 153 -14.42 -22.34 7.24
C ASP A 153 -13.74 -21.80 8.52
N ASP A 154 -14.04 -22.35 9.70
CA ASP A 154 -13.55 -21.84 10.98
C ASP A 154 -12.02 -21.86 11.15
N GLY A 155 -11.29 -22.66 10.36
CA GLY A 155 -9.84 -22.81 10.45
C GLY A 155 -9.08 -22.32 9.21
N THR A 156 -9.77 -22.09 8.10
CA THR A 156 -9.13 -21.93 6.79
C THR A 156 -9.21 -20.50 6.26
N LEU A 157 -8.04 -19.89 6.13
CA LEU A 157 -7.86 -18.61 5.46
C LEU A 157 -8.18 -18.72 3.95
N PRO A 158 -8.86 -17.73 3.35
CA PRO A 158 -9.07 -17.71 1.91
C PRO A 158 -7.74 -17.45 1.18
N GLU A 159 -7.70 -17.87 -0.08
CA GLU A 159 -6.62 -17.50 -0.98
C GLU A 159 -6.67 -16.00 -1.31
N LEU A 160 -5.61 -15.27 -1.01
CA LEU A 160 -5.48 -13.85 -1.33
C LEU A 160 -4.97 -13.68 -2.78
N LYS A 161 -5.90 -13.73 -3.75
CA LYS A 161 -5.56 -13.68 -5.18
C LYS A 161 -5.14 -12.28 -5.65
N PRO A 162 -3.94 -12.11 -6.23
CA PRO A 162 -3.55 -10.85 -6.85
C PRO A 162 -4.30 -10.62 -8.17
N ARG A 163 -4.49 -9.35 -8.53
CA ARG A 163 -4.82 -8.97 -9.91
C ARG A 163 -3.54 -8.56 -10.65
N PRO A 164 -3.06 -9.32 -11.65
CA PRO A 164 -1.87 -8.95 -12.40
C PRO A 164 -2.13 -7.72 -13.29
N LEU A 165 -1.22 -6.78 -13.25
CA LEU A 165 -1.17 -5.60 -14.12
C LEU A 165 0.03 -5.73 -15.05
N ARG A 166 -0.19 -5.48 -16.34
CA ARG A 166 0.86 -5.50 -17.37
C ARG A 166 1.92 -4.43 -17.08
N ALA A 167 3.14 -4.68 -17.58
CA ALA A 167 4.24 -3.72 -17.54
C ALA A 167 3.84 -2.35 -18.10
N GLY A 168 4.35 -1.27 -17.53
CA GLY A 168 4.03 0.11 -17.92
C GLY A 168 2.62 0.58 -17.54
N ARG A 169 1.76 -0.27 -16.96
CA ARG A 169 0.40 0.12 -16.59
C ARG A 169 0.41 1.14 -15.44
N THR A 170 -0.37 2.21 -15.62
CA THR A 170 -0.62 3.18 -14.54
C THR A 170 -1.43 2.54 -13.42
N LEU A 171 -0.93 2.64 -12.19
CA LEU A 171 -1.64 2.23 -10.99
C LEU A 171 -2.77 3.22 -10.71
N VAL A 172 -4.00 2.71 -10.59
CA VAL A 172 -5.17 3.52 -10.26
C VAL A 172 -5.56 3.24 -8.82
N ILE A 173 -5.46 4.27 -7.98
CA ILE A 173 -5.80 4.20 -6.56
C ILE A 173 -7.16 4.88 -6.38
N PRO A 174 -8.25 4.13 -6.09
CA PRO A 174 -9.57 4.74 -5.88
C PRO A 174 -9.60 5.68 -4.67
N PRO A 175 -10.65 6.52 -4.52
CA PRO A 175 -10.84 7.35 -3.34
C PRO A 175 -11.02 6.53 -2.07
N LEU A 176 -10.46 6.99 -0.95
CA LEU A 176 -10.70 6.41 0.38
C LEU A 176 -10.40 4.90 0.46
N THR A 177 -9.34 4.45 -0.22
CA THR A 177 -8.93 3.04 -0.27
C THR A 177 -7.51 2.81 0.20
N MET A 178 -7.23 1.55 0.55
CA MET A 178 -5.91 1.04 0.86
C MET A 178 -5.55 -0.08 -0.12
N SER A 179 -4.28 -0.14 -0.53
CA SER A 179 -3.86 -1.08 -1.57
C SER A 179 -2.40 -1.46 -1.43
N PHE A 180 -2.09 -2.69 -1.83
CA PHE A 180 -0.73 -3.19 -1.95
C PHE A 180 -0.42 -3.48 -3.42
N TYR A 181 0.81 -3.20 -3.83
CA TYR A 181 1.31 -3.49 -5.16
C TYR A 181 2.67 -4.16 -5.06
N VAL A 182 2.74 -5.43 -5.44
CA VAL A 182 4.02 -6.14 -5.51
C VAL A 182 4.60 -5.97 -6.91
N VAL A 183 5.74 -5.29 -7.01
CA VAL A 183 6.47 -5.15 -8.27
C VAL A 183 7.43 -6.32 -8.39
N LYS A 184 7.14 -7.22 -9.32
CA LYS A 184 7.86 -8.48 -9.45
C LYS A 184 9.19 -8.28 -10.17
N ASN A 185 10.17 -9.12 -9.84
CA ASN A 185 11.42 -9.28 -10.59
C ASN A 185 12.16 -7.94 -10.83
N VAL A 186 12.08 -7.01 -9.86
CA VAL A 186 12.83 -5.75 -9.88
C VAL A 186 14.31 -6.00 -9.63
N ASN A 187 14.63 -7.10 -8.93
CA ASN A 187 15.98 -7.46 -8.55
C ASN A 187 16.68 -6.36 -7.73
N ALA A 188 15.90 -5.67 -6.87
CA ALA A 188 16.38 -4.56 -6.05
C ALA A 188 17.47 -5.05 -5.08
N LEU A 189 18.67 -4.47 -5.17
CA LEU A 189 19.85 -4.91 -4.41
C LEU A 189 19.60 -4.99 -2.89
N ALA A 190 18.94 -3.98 -2.32
CA ALA A 190 18.60 -3.93 -0.90
C ALA A 190 17.68 -5.07 -0.44
N CYS A 191 16.97 -5.72 -1.38
CA CYS A 191 15.98 -6.76 -1.12
C CYS A 191 16.46 -8.17 -1.51
N ARG A 192 17.69 -8.33 -1.98
CA ARG A 192 18.24 -9.66 -2.35
C ARG A 192 18.68 -10.47 -1.14
N TYR A 193 19.20 -9.79 -0.12
CA TYR A 193 19.77 -10.40 1.08
C TYR A 193 18.86 -10.16 2.28
N ARG A 194 18.93 -11.05 3.28
CA ARG A 194 18.20 -10.88 4.56
C ARG A 194 18.86 -9.83 5.43
#